data_AF-A0A952E380-F1
#
_entry.id   AF-A0A952E380-F1
#
_cell.length_a   1.000
_cell.length_b   1.000
_cell.length_c   1.000
_cell.angle_alpha   90.00
_cell.angle_beta   90.00
_cell.angle_gamma   90.00
#
_symmetry.space_group_name_H-M   'P 1'
#
loop_
_entity.id
_entity.type
_entity.pdbx_description
1 polymer ?
#
loop_
_entity_poly.entity_id
_entity_poly.type
_entity_poly.pdbx_seq_one_letter_code
_entity_poly.pdbx_strand_id
1 'polypeptide(L)'
;MDKNENIEMAETEERKPARNWKESKVIFLVLPIILIVLVPLGGFPYLCGRLNYPLTLACMFYPIAFIFLICCFVTGIGRFFRDRREHSGKKKLLIIAQIGISIVVVVLFIEHYFIPREYGIRPPTNPFTYGFRDRIRSKADIKAIRDWMRTLDKEDYDESGVRLPRDEWPKSLKVLKPPSVDLYTDDNGNPKVRIVWGGGFFHWGVEIGMEDMVIPPSDFNHMDEYWLLVETGVYVWDQG
;
A
#
# COMPACT_ATOMS: atom_id res chain seq x y z
N MET A 1 42.76 39.17 -58.23
CA MET A 1 42.14 37.86 -58.00
C MET A 1 42.45 37.50 -56.56
N ASP A 2 41.69 38.03 -55.61
CA ASP A 2 40.39 37.52 -55.13
C ASP A 2 40.46 36.05 -54.68
N LYS A 3 40.51 35.83 -53.36
CA LYS A 3 39.37 35.33 -52.59
C LYS A 3 39.76 35.18 -51.11
N ASN A 4 39.25 36.10 -50.29
CA ASN A 4 39.22 35.97 -48.84
C ASN A 4 37.99 35.10 -48.49
N GLU A 5 38.21 33.81 -48.24
CA GLU A 5 37.19 32.93 -47.63
C GLU A 5 37.21 33.12 -46.11
N ASN A 6 36.46 34.11 -45.63
CA ASN A 6 36.06 34.16 -44.23
C ASN A 6 34.84 33.24 -44.05
N ILE A 7 35.11 32.02 -43.59
CA ILE A 7 34.09 31.09 -43.13
C ILE A 7 33.60 31.60 -41.77
N GLU A 8 32.46 32.30 -41.80
CA GLU A 8 31.71 32.70 -40.62
C GLU A 8 31.08 31.43 -39.99
N MET A 9 31.78 30.83 -39.03
CA MET A 9 31.18 29.81 -38.17
C MET A 9 30.18 30.48 -37.24
N ALA A 10 28.92 30.44 -37.62
CA ALA A 10 27.80 30.76 -36.75
C ALA A 10 27.72 29.70 -35.64
N GLU A 11 28.40 29.95 -34.52
CA GLU A 11 28.10 29.28 -33.25
C GLU A 11 26.68 29.66 -32.82
N THR A 12 25.70 28.86 -33.21
CA THR A 12 24.42 28.79 -32.53
C THR A 12 24.68 28.29 -31.10
N GLU A 13 24.94 29.22 -30.18
CA GLU A 13 24.82 28.97 -28.75
C GLU A 13 23.39 28.45 -28.49
N GLU A 14 23.26 27.14 -28.33
CA GLU A 14 22.07 26.52 -27.76
C GLU A 14 21.87 27.12 -26.36
N ARG A 15 21.01 28.16 -26.28
CA ARG A 15 20.48 28.66 -25.02
C ARG A 15 19.74 27.53 -24.35
N LYS A 16 20.41 26.81 -23.44
CA LYS A 16 19.79 25.81 -22.57
C LYS A 16 18.55 26.46 -21.94
N PRO A 17 17.36 25.87 -22.11
CA PRO A 17 16.13 26.45 -21.61
C PRO A 17 16.30 26.72 -20.12
N ALA A 18 16.17 27.98 -19.73
CA ALA A 18 16.22 28.41 -18.34
C ALA A 18 15.04 27.76 -17.61
N ARG A 19 15.26 26.53 -17.13
CA ARG A 19 14.28 25.67 -16.46
C ARG A 19 13.57 26.51 -15.41
N ASN A 20 12.25 26.63 -15.50
CA ASN A 20 11.46 27.58 -14.71
C ASN A 20 11.53 27.23 -13.21
N TRP A 21 12.49 27.81 -12.49
CA TRP A 21 12.78 27.53 -11.08
C TRP A 21 11.57 27.73 -10.14
N LYS A 22 10.55 28.46 -10.59
CA LYS A 22 9.30 28.65 -9.84
C LYS A 22 8.49 27.35 -9.72
N GLU A 23 8.45 26.54 -10.78
CA GLU A 23 7.72 25.27 -10.80
C GLU A 23 8.36 24.24 -9.87
N SER A 24 9.69 24.24 -9.79
CA SER A 24 10.43 23.36 -8.89
C SER A 24 10.04 23.55 -7.41
N LYS A 25 9.72 24.77 -6.96
CA LYS A 25 9.35 25.04 -5.56
C LYS A 25 8.01 24.41 -5.18
N VAL A 26 7.05 24.39 -6.10
CA VAL A 26 5.74 23.76 -5.86
C VAL A 26 5.92 22.27 -5.69
N ILE A 27 6.73 21.64 -6.55
CA ILE A 27 7.02 20.20 -6.48
C ILE A 27 7.65 19.84 -5.12
N PHE A 28 8.67 20.58 -4.69
CA PHE A 28 9.35 20.32 -3.41
C PHE A 28 8.48 20.52 -2.16
N LEU A 29 7.34 21.20 -2.28
CA LEU A 29 6.41 21.41 -1.16
C LEU A 29 5.23 20.44 -1.21
N VAL A 30 4.65 20.22 -2.40
CA VAL A 30 3.49 19.37 -2.60
C VAL A 30 3.85 17.89 -2.55
N LEU A 31 4.99 17.50 -3.13
CA LEU A 31 5.36 16.09 -3.23
C LEU A 31 5.62 15.44 -1.86
N PRO A 32 6.31 16.07 -0.90
CA PRO A 32 6.40 15.53 0.47
C PRO A 32 5.03 15.33 1.12
N ILE A 33 4.07 16.25 0.91
CA ILE A 33 2.71 16.12 1.45
C ILE A 33 1.99 14.92 0.85
N ILE A 34 2.09 14.72 -0.47
CA ILE A 34 1.56 13.52 -1.14
C ILE A 34 2.21 12.26 -0.55
N LEU A 35 3.52 12.28 -0.33
CA LEU A 35 4.24 11.15 0.29
C LEU A 35 3.76 10.88 1.72
N ILE A 36 3.38 11.89 2.52
CA ILE A 36 2.77 11.68 3.84
C ILE A 36 1.45 10.90 3.70
N VAL A 37 0.59 11.29 2.77
CA VAL A 37 -0.71 10.64 2.60
C VAL A 37 -0.54 9.21 2.09
N LEU A 38 0.36 9.00 1.14
CA LEU A 38 0.56 7.69 0.54
C LEU A 38 1.31 6.73 1.46
N VAL A 39 2.28 7.20 2.25
CA VAL A 39 3.21 6.33 2.97
C VAL A 39 2.81 6.17 4.44
N PRO A 40 3.07 7.13 5.35
CA PRO A 40 2.77 6.96 6.77
C PRO A 40 1.27 6.88 7.08
N LEU A 41 0.41 7.58 6.32
CA LEU A 41 -1.05 7.49 6.50
C LEU A 41 -1.66 6.23 5.85
N GLY A 42 -0.86 5.38 5.20
CA GLY A 42 -1.31 4.09 4.72
C GLY A 42 -2.09 4.09 3.40
N GLY A 43 -2.12 5.21 2.66
CA GLY A 43 -2.84 5.29 1.38
C GLY A 43 -2.34 4.27 0.35
N PHE A 44 -1.02 4.07 0.27
CA PHE A 44 -0.40 3.11 -0.65
C PHE A 44 -0.64 1.65 -0.21
N PRO A 45 -0.39 1.25 1.05
CA PRO A 45 -0.82 -0.07 1.54
C PRO A 45 -2.31 -0.36 1.30
N TYR A 46 -3.20 0.62 1.53
CA TYR A 46 -4.63 0.50 1.23
C TYR A 46 -4.88 0.20 -0.26
N LEU A 47 -4.25 0.96 -1.17
CA LEU A 47 -4.37 0.70 -2.60
C LEU A 47 -3.82 -0.67 -3.00
N CYS A 48 -2.70 -1.11 -2.39
CA CYS A 48 -2.17 -2.46 -2.58
C CYS A 48 -3.20 -3.52 -2.19
N GLY A 49 -3.82 -3.41 -1.01
CA GLY A 49 -4.88 -4.34 -0.59
C GLY A 49 -6.08 -4.29 -1.53
N ARG A 50 -6.52 -3.08 -1.92
CA ARG A 50 -7.68 -2.87 -2.80
C ARG A 50 -7.49 -3.49 -4.19
N LEU A 51 -6.28 -3.44 -4.72
CA LEU A 51 -5.91 -3.98 -6.02
C LEU A 51 -5.35 -5.41 -5.93
N ASN A 52 -5.16 -5.92 -4.72
CA ASN A 52 -4.52 -7.21 -4.42
C ASN A 52 -3.09 -7.33 -4.97
N TYR A 53 -2.31 -6.26 -4.80
CA TYR A 53 -0.87 -6.27 -5.06
C TYR A 53 -0.10 -6.67 -3.80
N PRO A 54 1.01 -7.42 -3.94
CA PRO A 54 1.80 -7.81 -2.80
C PRO A 54 2.39 -6.58 -2.09
N LEU A 55 2.37 -6.61 -0.75
CA LEU A 55 2.91 -5.53 0.08
C LEU A 55 4.40 -5.28 -0.16
N THR A 56 5.14 -6.27 -0.69
CA THR A 56 6.54 -6.12 -1.10
C THR A 56 6.75 -4.98 -2.11
N LEU A 57 5.78 -4.70 -2.98
CA LEU A 57 5.85 -3.54 -3.87
C LEU A 57 5.82 -2.24 -3.07
N ALA A 58 4.99 -2.16 -2.02
CA ALA A 58 5.00 -1.03 -1.11
C ALA A 58 6.38 -0.85 -0.50
N CYS A 59 6.96 -1.93 0.06
CA CYS A 59 8.29 -1.93 0.65
C CYS A 59 9.38 -1.35 -0.26
N MET A 60 9.30 -1.54 -1.59
CA MET A 60 10.26 -0.95 -2.54
C MET A 60 10.11 0.57 -2.71
N PHE A 61 8.90 1.14 -2.53
CA PHE A 61 8.67 2.58 -2.62
C PHE A 61 9.16 3.34 -1.40
N TYR A 62 9.19 2.71 -0.21
CA TYR A 62 9.64 3.33 1.03
C TYR A 62 11.07 3.91 0.96
N PRO A 63 12.12 3.17 0.55
CA PRO A 63 13.48 3.72 0.49
C PRO A 63 13.60 4.84 -0.55
N ILE A 64 12.87 4.75 -1.66
CA ILE A 64 12.86 5.79 -2.71
C ILE A 64 12.24 7.07 -2.15
N ALA A 65 11.08 6.97 -1.49
CA ALA A 65 10.42 8.10 -0.84
C ALA A 65 11.31 8.71 0.25
N PHE A 66 11.99 7.87 1.04
CA PHE A 66 12.88 8.31 2.10
C PHE A 66 14.10 9.08 1.56
N ILE A 67 14.79 8.54 0.56
CA ILE A 67 15.91 9.22 -0.12
C ILE A 67 15.45 10.55 -0.70
N PHE A 68 14.27 10.58 -1.34
CA PHE A 68 13.70 11.80 -1.88
C PHE A 68 13.45 12.86 -0.79
N LEU A 69 12.94 12.47 0.39
CA LEU A 69 12.74 13.39 1.52
C LEU A 69 14.06 13.95 2.05
N ILE A 70 15.11 13.12 2.13
CA ILE A 70 16.46 13.59 2.48
C ILE A 70 16.95 14.63 1.45
N CYS A 71 16.78 14.37 0.16
CA CYS A 71 17.14 15.33 -0.88
C CYS A 71 16.34 16.63 -0.75
N CYS A 72 15.04 16.57 -0.44
CA CYS A 72 14.20 17.75 -0.19
C CYS A 72 14.70 18.57 1.00
N PHE A 73 15.10 17.89 2.07
CA PHE A 73 15.64 18.50 3.28
C PHE A 73 16.99 19.18 3.03
N VAL A 74 17.94 18.46 2.45
CA VAL A 74 19.30 18.97 2.14
C VAL A 74 19.23 20.16 1.18
N THR A 75 18.40 20.08 0.14
CA THR A 75 18.21 21.19 -0.80
C THR A 75 17.53 22.40 -0.14
N GLY A 76 16.58 22.18 0.75
CA GLY A 76 15.96 23.23 1.57
C GLY A 76 16.99 23.96 2.43
N ILE A 77 17.85 23.21 3.12
CA ILE A 77 18.94 23.74 3.95
C ILE A 77 19.96 24.51 3.10
N GLY A 78 20.44 23.93 2.00
CA GLY A 78 21.41 24.58 1.12
C GLY A 78 20.89 25.91 0.58
N ARG A 79 19.61 25.97 0.20
CA ARG A 79 18.95 27.21 -0.23
C ARG A 79 18.82 28.23 0.91
N PHE A 80 18.48 27.76 2.11
CA PHE A 80 18.37 28.62 3.29
C PHE A 80 19.70 29.35 3.59
N PHE A 81 20.82 28.63 3.51
CA PHE A 81 22.14 29.21 3.78
C PHE A 81 22.67 30.06 2.63
N ARG A 82 22.54 29.61 1.38
CA ARG A 82 23.08 30.31 0.22
C ARG A 82 22.44 31.69 0.03
N ASP A 83 21.12 31.78 0.21
CA ASP A 83 20.39 32.97 -0.18
C ASP A 83 19.95 33.83 1.03
N ARG A 84 20.62 33.65 2.19
CA ARG A 84 20.27 34.25 3.50
C ARG A 84 20.12 35.78 3.47
N ARG A 85 20.87 36.48 2.60
CA ARG A 85 20.86 37.95 2.47
C ARG A 85 19.81 38.53 1.52
N GLU A 86 19.28 37.76 0.57
CA GLU A 86 18.45 38.31 -0.53
C GLU A 86 16.96 37.95 -0.47
N HIS A 87 16.53 37.18 0.54
CA HIS A 87 15.17 36.67 0.57
C HIS A 87 14.17 37.65 1.19
N SER A 88 13.11 37.96 0.44
CA SER A 88 11.89 38.56 0.99
C SER A 88 11.24 37.61 1.99
N GLY A 89 10.55 38.14 3.01
CA GLY A 89 9.99 37.34 4.11
C GLY A 89 9.15 36.15 3.66
N LYS A 90 8.39 36.30 2.56
CA LYS A 90 7.59 35.22 1.95
C LYS A 90 8.44 34.04 1.45
N LYS A 91 9.59 34.32 0.84
CA LYS A 91 10.50 33.25 0.37
C LYS A 91 11.14 32.51 1.55
N LYS A 92 11.48 33.23 2.63
CA LYS A 92 12.01 32.62 3.86
C LYS A 92 10.99 31.67 4.49
N LEU A 93 9.73 32.09 4.58
CA LEU A 93 8.65 31.27 5.12
C LEU A 93 8.46 29.96 4.35
N LEU A 94 8.48 30.00 3.01
CA LEU A 94 8.35 28.79 2.18
C LEU A 94 9.51 27.81 2.39
N ILE A 95 10.74 28.30 2.52
CA ILE A 95 11.90 27.44 2.79
C ILE A 95 11.80 26.81 4.17
N ILE A 96 11.41 27.58 5.19
CA ILE A 96 11.18 27.08 6.55
C ILE A 96 10.08 26.02 6.54
N ALA A 97 8.97 26.27 5.84
CA ALA A 97 7.88 25.31 5.70
C ALA A 97 8.34 24.02 5.02
N GLN A 98 9.11 24.10 3.94
CA GLN A 98 9.67 22.92 3.26
C GLN A 98 10.54 22.08 4.20
N ILE A 99 11.44 22.72 4.95
CA ILE A 99 12.30 22.05 5.94
C ILE A 99 11.44 21.40 7.03
N GLY A 100 10.51 22.17 7.61
CA GLY A 100 9.62 21.70 8.67
C GLY A 100 8.77 20.50 8.22
N ILE A 101 8.15 20.57 7.05
CA ILE A 101 7.38 19.47 6.47
C ILE A 101 8.27 18.24 6.31
N SER A 102 9.47 18.39 5.73
CA SER A 102 10.39 17.27 5.52
C SER A 102 10.77 16.59 6.84
N ILE A 103 11.05 17.36 7.90
CA ILE A 103 11.31 16.82 9.24
C ILE A 103 10.10 16.04 9.76
N VAL A 104 8.91 16.63 9.69
CA VAL A 104 7.68 15.97 10.13
C VAL A 104 7.47 14.64 9.39
N VAL A 105 7.69 14.59 8.07
CA VAL A 105 7.54 13.35 7.30
C VAL A 105 8.56 12.30 7.75
N VAL A 106 9.82 12.68 7.94
CA VAL A 106 10.87 11.76 8.39
C VAL A 106 10.56 11.21 9.78
N VAL A 107 10.09 12.05 10.70
CA VAL A 107 9.66 11.61 12.04
C VAL A 107 8.51 10.62 11.95
N LEU A 108 7.44 10.93 11.20
CA LEU A 108 6.30 10.02 11.00
C LEU A 108 6.73 8.69 10.36
N PHE A 109 7.69 8.74 9.44
CA PHE A 109 8.25 7.56 8.79
C PHE A 109 9.03 6.69 9.78
N ILE A 110 9.91 7.31 10.59
CA ILE A 110 10.68 6.60 11.61
C ILE A 110 9.74 5.97 12.63
N GLU A 111 8.77 6.75 13.11
CA GLU A 111 7.72 6.26 14.00
C GLU A 111 6.97 5.09 13.38
N HIS A 112 6.72 5.12 12.07
CA HIS A 112 6.00 4.05 11.39
C HIS A 112 6.75 2.75 11.24
N TYR A 113 8.06 2.82 11.11
CA TYR A 113 8.87 1.65 10.80
C TYR A 113 9.60 1.08 12.00
N PHE A 114 10.10 1.96 12.88
CA PHE A 114 11.00 1.56 13.96
C PHE A 114 10.34 1.50 15.33
N ILE A 115 9.08 1.93 15.47
CA ILE A 115 8.34 1.78 16.72
C ILE A 115 7.42 0.55 16.58
N PRO A 116 7.72 -0.56 17.27
CA PRO A 116 6.88 -1.75 17.33
C PRO A 116 5.42 -1.42 17.61
N ARG A 117 4.52 -2.16 16.93
CA ARG A 117 3.06 -2.01 17.12
C ARG A 117 2.63 -2.26 18.57
N GLU A 118 3.39 -3.08 19.29
CA GLU A 118 3.16 -3.48 20.69
C GLU A 118 3.15 -2.32 21.68
N TYR A 119 3.74 -1.17 21.34
CA TYR A 119 3.75 0.00 22.22
C TYR A 119 2.37 0.68 22.38
N GLY A 120 1.33 0.20 21.68
CA GLY A 120 -0.06 0.61 21.91
C GLY A 120 -0.39 2.06 21.52
N ILE A 121 0.59 2.80 20.99
CA ILE A 121 0.41 4.18 20.51
C ILE A 121 -0.43 4.20 19.23
N ARG A 122 -0.49 3.07 18.51
CA ARG A 122 -1.24 2.96 17.26
C ARG A 122 -2.50 2.15 17.46
N PRO A 123 -3.66 2.63 16.98
CA PRO A 123 -4.79 1.75 16.81
C PRO A 123 -4.35 0.61 15.88
N PRO A 124 -4.87 -0.61 16.07
CA PRO A 124 -4.59 -1.74 15.20
C PRO A 124 -5.30 -1.51 13.86
N THR A 125 -4.83 -0.54 13.09
CA THR A 125 -5.31 -0.24 11.76
C THR A 125 -4.25 -0.75 10.80
N ASN A 126 -4.59 -1.79 10.07
CA ASN A 126 -3.78 -2.27 8.96
C ASN A 126 -4.40 -1.78 7.64
N PRO A 127 -3.93 -0.66 7.05
CA PRO A 127 -4.57 -0.05 5.90
C PRO A 127 -4.67 -1.00 4.71
N PHE A 128 -3.72 -1.93 4.58
CA PHE A 128 -3.76 -3.01 3.58
C PHE A 128 -5.02 -3.87 3.73
N THR A 129 -5.28 -4.40 4.94
CA THR A 129 -6.44 -5.23 5.25
C THR A 129 -7.75 -4.48 5.02
N TYR A 130 -7.80 -3.17 5.29
CA TYR A 130 -8.96 -2.33 4.95
C TYR A 130 -9.21 -2.27 3.44
N GLY A 131 -8.17 -1.99 2.65
CA GLY A 131 -8.29 -1.97 1.19
C GLY A 131 -8.70 -3.34 0.65
N PHE A 132 -8.14 -4.41 1.21
CA PHE A 132 -8.44 -5.78 0.83
C PHE A 132 -9.89 -6.18 1.20
N ARG A 133 -10.38 -5.79 2.37
CA ARG A 133 -11.80 -5.94 2.75
C ARG A 133 -12.72 -5.28 1.72
N ASP A 134 -12.41 -4.05 1.33
CA ASP A 134 -13.23 -3.31 0.36
C ASP A 134 -13.16 -3.94 -1.03
N ARG A 135 -12.03 -4.60 -1.36
CA ARG A 135 -11.94 -5.46 -2.54
C ARG A 135 -12.92 -6.61 -2.46
N ILE A 136 -12.88 -7.40 -1.40
CA ILE A 136 -13.76 -8.55 -1.22
C ILE A 136 -15.23 -8.10 -1.30
N ARG A 137 -15.63 -7.07 -0.55
CA ARG A 137 -17.00 -6.51 -0.61
C ARG A 137 -17.46 -6.15 -2.02
N SER A 138 -16.55 -5.61 -2.84
CA SER A 138 -16.91 -5.15 -4.19
C SER A 138 -16.81 -6.20 -5.31
N LYS A 139 -16.17 -7.35 -5.04
CA LYS A 139 -15.83 -8.34 -6.08
C LYS A 139 -16.32 -9.74 -5.79
N ALA A 140 -16.43 -10.12 -4.52
CA ALA A 140 -16.88 -11.45 -4.15
C ALA A 140 -18.41 -11.51 -4.21
N ASP A 141 -18.93 -12.50 -4.92
CA ASP A 141 -20.34 -12.87 -4.85
C ASP A 141 -20.50 -13.88 -3.72
N ILE A 142 -20.55 -13.37 -2.47
CA ILE A 142 -20.58 -14.20 -1.26
C ILE A 142 -21.80 -15.12 -1.27
N LYS A 143 -22.95 -14.62 -1.73
CA LYS A 143 -24.17 -15.42 -1.85
C LYS A 143 -23.97 -16.60 -2.78
N ALA A 144 -23.45 -16.38 -3.98
CA ALA A 144 -23.19 -17.48 -4.93
C ALA A 144 -22.13 -18.46 -4.41
N ILE A 145 -21.13 -18.00 -3.65
CA ILE A 145 -20.15 -18.89 -2.99
C ILE A 145 -20.85 -19.75 -1.95
N ARG A 146 -21.72 -19.19 -1.11
CA ARG A 146 -22.49 -19.96 -0.13
C ARG A 146 -23.46 -20.95 -0.76
N ASP A 147 -24.18 -20.52 -1.80
CA ASP A 147 -25.10 -21.39 -2.53
C ASP A 147 -24.36 -22.60 -3.12
N TRP A 148 -23.13 -22.41 -3.62
CA TRP A 148 -22.27 -23.51 -4.04
C TRP A 148 -21.77 -24.34 -2.85
N MET A 149 -21.34 -23.74 -1.74
CA MET A 149 -20.91 -24.51 -0.55
C MET A 149 -22.03 -25.39 0.01
N ARG A 150 -23.31 -25.00 -0.15
CA ARG A 150 -24.47 -25.82 0.24
C ARG A 150 -24.65 -27.09 -0.59
N THR A 151 -23.99 -27.20 -1.74
CA THR A 151 -24.03 -28.40 -2.58
C THR A 151 -22.89 -29.37 -2.30
N LEU A 152 -21.98 -29.03 -1.40
CA LEU A 152 -20.86 -29.88 -1.01
C LEU A 152 -21.33 -30.96 -0.04
N ASP A 153 -20.81 -32.17 -0.21
CA ASP A 153 -20.97 -33.27 0.73
C ASP A 153 -19.90 -33.19 1.84
N LYS A 154 -20.10 -33.89 2.96
CA LYS A 154 -19.19 -33.81 4.12
C LYS A 154 -17.79 -34.36 3.82
N GLU A 155 -17.68 -35.18 2.78
CA GLU A 155 -16.43 -35.77 2.31
C GLU A 155 -15.59 -34.78 1.49
N ASP A 156 -16.17 -33.65 1.05
CA ASP A 156 -15.49 -32.65 0.23
C ASP A 156 -14.61 -31.67 1.05
N TYR A 157 -14.76 -31.67 2.38
CA TYR A 157 -14.08 -30.73 3.27
C TYR A 157 -13.76 -31.36 4.63
N ASP A 158 -12.67 -30.93 5.25
CA ASP A 158 -12.28 -31.42 6.58
C ASP A 158 -11.56 -30.35 7.41
N GLU A 159 -11.19 -30.68 8.65
CA GLU A 159 -10.48 -29.76 9.55
C GLU A 159 -9.05 -29.44 9.09
N SER A 160 -8.45 -30.32 8.26
CA SER A 160 -7.07 -30.17 7.77
C SER A 160 -6.95 -29.28 6.54
N GLY A 161 -8.06 -29.10 5.82
CA GLY A 161 -8.15 -28.30 4.61
C GLY A 161 -7.96 -29.13 3.34
N VAL A 162 -9.01 -29.23 2.53
CA VAL A 162 -8.97 -29.89 1.23
C VAL A 162 -8.69 -28.85 0.14
N ARG A 163 -7.54 -28.97 -0.52
CA ARG A 163 -7.16 -28.09 -1.65
C ARG A 163 -8.01 -28.42 -2.87
N LEU A 164 -8.78 -27.44 -3.35
CA LEU A 164 -9.57 -27.62 -4.57
C LEU A 164 -8.75 -27.41 -5.85
N PRO A 165 -8.84 -28.34 -6.83
CA PRO A 165 -8.34 -28.14 -8.18
C PRO A 165 -8.95 -26.91 -8.86
N ARG A 166 -8.15 -26.21 -9.67
CA ARG A 166 -8.53 -24.91 -10.24
C ARG A 166 -9.70 -24.97 -11.21
N ASP A 167 -9.83 -26.07 -11.92
CA ASP A 167 -10.92 -26.36 -12.84
C ASP A 167 -12.26 -26.50 -12.12
N GLU A 168 -12.26 -27.04 -10.89
CA GLU A 168 -13.44 -27.24 -10.05
C GLU A 168 -13.95 -25.95 -9.39
N TRP A 169 -13.16 -24.87 -9.36
CA TRP A 169 -13.60 -23.65 -8.68
C TRP A 169 -14.87 -23.06 -9.33
N PRO A 170 -15.90 -22.69 -8.55
CA PRO A 170 -17.06 -21.98 -9.06
C PRO A 170 -16.65 -20.63 -9.67
N LYS A 171 -17.47 -20.13 -10.62
CA LYS A 171 -17.21 -18.86 -11.30
C LYS A 171 -17.06 -17.68 -10.32
N SER A 172 -17.83 -17.69 -9.24
CA SER A 172 -17.79 -16.68 -8.18
C SER A 172 -16.42 -16.58 -7.50
N LEU A 173 -15.74 -17.70 -7.27
CA LEU A 173 -14.36 -17.72 -6.75
C LEU A 173 -13.32 -17.32 -7.80
N LYS A 174 -13.49 -17.75 -9.05
CA LYS A 174 -12.56 -17.42 -10.16
C LYS A 174 -12.41 -15.92 -10.41
N VAL A 175 -13.45 -15.11 -10.15
CA VAL A 175 -13.39 -13.64 -10.25
C VAL A 175 -12.35 -13.02 -9.32
N LEU A 176 -12.12 -13.64 -8.15
CA LEU A 176 -11.14 -13.17 -7.18
C LEU A 176 -9.70 -13.45 -7.61
N LYS A 177 -9.48 -14.24 -8.67
CA LYS A 177 -8.17 -14.71 -9.14
C LYS A 177 -7.28 -15.23 -7.99
N PRO A 178 -7.79 -16.18 -7.17
CA PRO A 178 -6.99 -16.70 -6.08
C PRO A 178 -5.84 -17.57 -6.61
N PRO A 179 -4.68 -17.60 -5.93
CA PRO A 179 -3.63 -18.55 -6.25
C PRO A 179 -4.02 -19.96 -5.79
N SER A 180 -4.79 -20.06 -4.71
CA SER A 180 -5.27 -21.33 -4.19
C SER A 180 -6.55 -21.16 -3.36
N VAL A 181 -7.33 -22.24 -3.28
CA VAL A 181 -8.61 -22.32 -2.56
C VAL A 181 -8.59 -23.62 -1.77
N ASP A 182 -8.85 -23.52 -0.47
CA ASP A 182 -8.96 -24.64 0.45
C ASP A 182 -10.36 -24.67 1.06
N LEU A 183 -10.92 -25.86 1.21
CA LEU A 183 -12.16 -26.10 1.93
C LEU A 183 -11.86 -26.64 3.32
N TYR A 184 -12.41 -25.98 4.33
CA TYR A 184 -12.29 -26.38 5.72
C TYR A 184 -13.66 -26.63 6.33
N THR A 185 -13.68 -27.36 7.43
CA THR A 185 -14.81 -27.40 8.36
C THR A 185 -14.72 -26.20 9.31
N ASP A 186 -15.85 -25.52 9.57
CA ASP A 186 -15.97 -24.52 10.63
C ASP A 186 -16.37 -25.14 11.99
N ASP A 187 -16.40 -24.33 13.05
CA ASP A 187 -16.71 -24.80 14.41
C ASP A 187 -18.13 -25.42 14.55
N ASN A 188 -19.04 -25.13 13.62
CA ASN A 188 -20.39 -25.69 13.58
C ASN A 188 -20.47 -26.96 12.70
N GLY A 189 -19.38 -27.38 12.08
CA GLY A 189 -19.35 -28.52 11.16
C GLY A 189 -19.75 -28.17 9.72
N ASN A 190 -19.94 -26.90 9.39
CA ASN A 190 -20.30 -26.43 8.06
C ASN A 190 -19.04 -26.22 7.19
N PRO A 191 -19.17 -26.26 5.85
CA PRO A 191 -18.06 -25.94 4.98
C PRO A 191 -17.75 -24.43 5.03
N LYS A 192 -16.45 -24.12 5.04
CA LYS A 192 -15.92 -22.77 4.83
C LYS A 192 -14.82 -22.79 3.79
N VAL A 193 -14.73 -21.73 3.00
CA VAL A 193 -13.69 -21.51 2.01
C VAL A 193 -12.61 -20.62 2.62
N ARG A 194 -11.35 -21.08 2.62
CA ARG A 194 -10.18 -20.26 2.90
C ARG A 194 -9.43 -19.98 1.60
N ILE A 195 -9.23 -18.71 1.32
CA ILE A 195 -8.44 -18.25 0.17
C ILE A 195 -7.22 -17.51 0.69
N VAL A 196 -6.04 -17.94 0.26
CA VAL A 196 -4.77 -17.39 0.73
C VAL A 196 -4.03 -16.75 -0.44
N TRP A 197 -3.50 -15.56 -0.25
CA TRP A 197 -2.53 -14.90 -1.11
C TRP A 197 -1.25 -14.68 -0.32
N GLY A 198 -0.17 -14.42 -1.06
CA GLY A 198 1.12 -14.08 -0.49
C GLY A 198 2.19 -15.09 -0.80
N GLY A 199 3.19 -15.16 0.07
CA GLY A 199 4.35 -16.03 -0.04
C GLY A 199 5.17 -15.96 1.24
N GLY A 200 6.40 -16.49 1.23
CA GLY A 200 7.16 -16.83 2.45
C GLY A 200 7.36 -15.78 3.54
N PHE A 201 7.03 -14.49 3.31
CA PHE A 201 7.14 -13.42 4.30
C PHE A 201 5.83 -12.71 4.67
N PHE A 202 4.77 -12.86 3.86
CA PHE A 202 3.52 -12.13 4.09
C PHE A 202 2.38 -12.90 3.45
N HIS A 203 1.39 -13.26 4.26
CA HIS A 203 0.19 -13.95 3.82
C HIS A 203 -1.03 -13.13 4.19
N TRP A 204 -2.03 -13.14 3.31
CA TRP A 204 -3.32 -12.52 3.58
C TRP A 204 -4.40 -13.32 2.90
N GLY A 205 -5.63 -13.21 3.39
CA GLY A 205 -6.69 -14.07 2.90
C GLY A 205 -8.07 -13.60 3.23
N VAL A 206 -9.03 -14.37 2.74
CA VAL A 206 -10.43 -14.26 3.11
C VAL A 206 -10.91 -15.65 3.53
N GLU A 207 -11.68 -15.71 4.61
CA GLU A 207 -12.50 -16.87 4.93
C GLU A 207 -13.97 -16.54 4.70
N ILE A 208 -14.66 -17.46 4.04
CA ILE A 208 -16.07 -17.36 3.68
C ILE A 208 -16.75 -18.63 4.17
N GLY A 209 -17.49 -18.53 5.27
CA GLY A 209 -18.34 -19.61 5.77
C GLY A 209 -19.82 -19.32 5.62
N MET A 210 -20.62 -20.17 6.26
CA MET A 210 -22.06 -19.97 6.40
C MET A 210 -22.39 -18.78 7.32
N GLU A 211 -23.64 -18.33 7.30
CA GLU A 211 -24.08 -17.17 8.10
C GLU A 211 -23.91 -17.35 9.62
N ASP A 212 -23.88 -18.58 10.11
CA ASP A 212 -23.71 -18.93 11.51
C ASP A 212 -22.24 -19.20 11.90
N MET A 213 -21.30 -19.12 10.96
CA MET A 213 -19.88 -19.33 11.21
C MET A 213 -19.40 -18.36 12.29
N VAL A 214 -18.85 -18.91 13.38
CA VAL A 214 -18.23 -18.13 14.46
C VAL A 214 -16.96 -17.48 13.93
N ILE A 215 -16.85 -16.17 14.09
CA ILE A 215 -15.66 -15.42 13.70
C ILE A 215 -14.82 -15.23 14.96
N PRO A 216 -13.57 -15.69 14.99
CA PRO A 216 -12.72 -15.54 16.16
C PRO A 216 -12.53 -14.06 16.51
N PRO A 217 -12.35 -13.71 17.79
CA PRO A 217 -12.02 -12.36 18.17
C PRO A 217 -10.70 -11.94 17.52
N SER A 218 -10.64 -10.72 16.99
CA SER A 218 -9.41 -10.13 16.44
C SER A 218 -8.50 -9.71 17.60
N ASP A 219 -7.91 -10.66 18.31
CA ASP A 219 -7.10 -10.41 19.50
C ASP A 219 -5.59 -10.58 19.30
N PHE A 220 -5.13 -10.74 18.04
CA PHE A 220 -3.71 -10.96 17.68
C PHE A 220 -3.06 -12.16 18.38
N ASN A 221 -3.79 -13.02 19.11
CA ASN A 221 -3.20 -14.03 19.99
C ASN A 221 -2.94 -15.38 19.31
N HIS A 222 -3.58 -15.65 18.17
CA HIS A 222 -3.31 -16.84 17.36
C HIS A 222 -2.63 -16.43 16.04
N MET A 223 -1.31 -16.67 15.96
CA MET A 223 -0.48 -16.55 14.75
C MET A 223 -0.21 -15.12 14.22
N ASP A 224 -0.37 -14.08 15.06
CA ASP A 224 -0.18 -12.67 14.67
C ASP A 224 -1.08 -12.22 13.49
N GLU A 225 -2.20 -12.91 13.28
CA GLU A 225 -3.16 -12.56 12.24
C GLU A 225 -4.04 -11.38 12.71
N TYR A 226 -4.19 -10.38 11.84
CA TYR A 226 -5.13 -9.27 12.00
C TYR A 226 -6.32 -9.48 11.08
N TRP A 227 -7.53 -9.37 11.64
CA TRP A 227 -8.75 -9.77 10.96
C TRP A 227 -9.73 -8.60 10.88
N LEU A 228 -10.43 -8.47 9.76
CA LEU A 228 -11.51 -7.51 9.58
C LEU A 228 -12.76 -8.19 9.06
N LEU A 229 -13.86 -8.00 9.80
CA LEU A 229 -15.19 -8.44 9.38
C LEU A 229 -15.57 -7.79 8.04
N VAL A 230 -15.94 -8.63 7.07
CA VAL A 230 -16.53 -8.20 5.80
C VAL A 230 -18.04 -8.09 5.97
N GLU A 231 -18.66 -9.20 6.39
CA GLU A 231 -20.07 -9.39 6.76
C GLU A 231 -20.20 -10.65 7.63
N THR A 232 -21.40 -10.97 8.13
CA THR A 232 -21.62 -12.16 8.96
C THR A 232 -21.08 -13.42 8.27
N GLY A 233 -20.25 -14.21 8.96
CA GLY A 233 -19.62 -15.41 8.40
C GLY A 233 -18.52 -15.16 7.36
N VAL A 234 -18.07 -13.92 7.19
CA VAL A 234 -16.99 -13.57 6.25
C VAL A 234 -16.03 -12.56 6.85
N TYR A 235 -14.75 -12.85 6.79
CA TYR A 235 -13.72 -11.92 7.22
C TYR A 235 -12.50 -12.01 6.29
N VAL A 236 -11.76 -10.90 6.24
CA VAL A 236 -10.41 -10.90 5.69
C VAL A 236 -9.39 -10.92 6.80
N TRP A 237 -8.20 -11.41 6.51
CA TRP A 237 -7.10 -11.45 7.45
C TRP A 237 -5.78 -11.15 6.76
N ASP A 238 -4.80 -10.70 7.52
CA ASP A 238 -3.40 -10.69 7.12
C ASP A 238 -2.46 -11.04 8.26
N GLN A 239 -1.35 -11.68 7.90
CA GLN A 239 -0.29 -12.08 8.81
C GLN A 239 0.86 -11.06 8.68
N GLY A 240 1.09 -10.32 9.76
CA GLY A 240 2.03 -9.20 9.85
C GLY A 240 3.49 -9.60 10.03
#